data_AF-A0A382TX73-F1
#
_entry.id   AF-A0A382TX73-F1
#
_cell.length_a   1.000
_cell.length_b   1.000
_cell.length_c   1.000
_cell.angle_alpha   90.00
_cell.angle_beta   90.00
_cell.angle_gamma   90.00
#
_symmetry.space_group_name_H-M   'P 1'
#
loop_
_entity.id
_entity.type
_entity.pdbx_description
1 polymer ?
#
loop_
_entity_poly.entity_id
_entity_poly.type
_entity_poly.pdbx_seq_one_letter_code
_entity_poly.pdbx_strand_id
1 'polypeptide(L)'
;QRPSGRMERSAGRSPEKTQPAISMKIPTFKLFAYILLLPGMLLGAEEKGFVPIFNGKDLDGWDGKPGMWEVRNGEIWCTGKSKEKNWLIWRKEQPADFTLRLFFP
;
A
#
# COMPACT_ATOMS: atom_id res chain seq x y z
N GLN A 1 -38.41 -76.05 12.39
CA GLN A 1 -37.56 -74.92 12.82
C GLN A 1 -37.75 -73.79 11.83
N ARG A 2 -38.27 -72.62 12.26
CA ARG A 2 -38.29 -71.39 11.46
C ARG A 2 -36.97 -70.65 11.68
N PRO A 3 -36.31 -70.17 10.62
CA PRO A 3 -35.51 -68.97 10.69
C PRO A 3 -36.22 -67.84 9.94
N SER A 4 -36.28 -66.70 10.62
CA SER A 4 -36.08 -65.34 10.09
C SER A 4 -36.60 -65.06 8.66
N GLY A 5 -37.65 -64.27 8.45
CA GLY A 5 -37.69 -62.89 8.91
C GLY A 5 -36.79 -62.00 8.06
N ARG A 6 -37.45 -61.09 7.31
CA ARG A 6 -37.03 -59.74 6.93
C ARG A 6 -36.64 -59.50 5.45
N MET A 7 -37.32 -58.47 4.91
CA MET A 7 -36.93 -57.51 3.86
C MET A 7 -37.65 -57.61 2.51
N GLU A 8 -38.62 -56.72 2.32
CA GLU A 8 -38.57 -55.79 1.18
C GLU A 8 -38.81 -54.39 1.75
N ARG A 9 -37.84 -53.50 1.50
CA ARG A 9 -37.86 -52.09 1.92
C ARG A 9 -38.40 -51.30 0.74
N SER A 10 -39.59 -50.71 0.86
CA SER A 10 -39.92 -49.51 0.10
C SER A 10 -39.88 -48.31 1.04
N ALA A 11 -38.66 -47.94 1.43
CA ALA A 11 -38.44 -46.61 1.96
C ALA A 11 -38.47 -45.68 0.75
N GLY A 12 -39.56 -44.92 0.62
CA GLY A 12 -39.70 -43.90 -0.41
C GLY A 12 -38.44 -43.05 -0.48
N ARG A 13 -37.99 -42.81 -1.72
CA ARG A 13 -36.95 -41.83 -2.01
C ARG A 13 -37.51 -40.46 -1.56
N SER A 14 -37.17 -40.07 -0.34
CA SER A 14 -37.38 -38.72 0.16
C SER A 14 -36.69 -37.76 -0.81
N PRO A 15 -37.33 -36.66 -1.24
CA PRO A 15 -36.70 -35.74 -2.17
C PRO A 15 -35.40 -35.24 -1.54
N GLU A 16 -34.33 -35.38 -2.31
CA GLU A 16 -33.03 -34.79 -2.05
C GLU A 16 -33.23 -33.34 -1.62
N LYS A 17 -33.02 -33.07 -0.33
CA LYS A 17 -32.96 -31.70 0.17
C LYS A 17 -31.74 -31.08 -0.49
N THR A 18 -31.96 -30.39 -1.60
CA THR A 18 -31.00 -29.49 -2.22
C THR A 18 -30.48 -28.61 -1.10
N GLN A 19 -29.22 -28.81 -0.72
CA GLN A 19 -28.54 -27.93 0.20
C GLN A 19 -28.63 -26.53 -0.41
N PRO A 20 -29.07 -25.50 0.34
CA PRO A 20 -28.94 -24.15 -0.19
C PRO A 20 -27.44 -23.95 -0.40
N ALA A 21 -27.04 -23.76 -1.65
CA ALA A 21 -25.75 -23.17 -1.96
C ALA A 21 -25.66 -21.95 -1.05
N ILE A 22 -24.64 -21.90 -0.19
CA ILE A 22 -24.36 -20.73 0.64
C ILE A 22 -24.08 -19.61 -0.35
N SER A 23 -25.13 -18.89 -0.72
CA SER A 23 -25.05 -17.67 -1.47
C SER A 23 -24.46 -16.68 -0.50
N MET A 24 -23.12 -16.64 -0.46
CA MET A 24 -22.36 -15.61 0.21
C MET A 24 -22.57 -14.33 -0.59
N LYS A 25 -23.78 -13.77 -0.46
CA LYS A 25 -24.12 -12.42 -0.90
C LYS A 25 -23.40 -11.51 0.07
N ILE A 26 -22.10 -11.32 -0.13
CA ILE A 26 -21.43 -10.15 0.43
C ILE A 26 -22.17 -8.99 -0.26
N PRO A 27 -23.03 -8.25 0.46
CA PRO A 27 -23.64 -7.09 -0.17
C PRO A 27 -22.47 -6.21 -0.60
N THR A 28 -22.46 -5.76 -1.84
CA THR A 28 -21.44 -4.86 -2.42
C THR A 28 -21.13 -3.67 -1.51
N PHE A 29 -22.04 -3.33 -0.60
CA PHE A 29 -21.88 -2.35 0.48
C PHE A 29 -20.79 -2.69 1.52
N LYS A 30 -20.47 -3.96 1.77
CA LYS A 30 -19.39 -4.37 2.71
C LYS A 30 -17.99 -4.29 2.10
N LEU A 31 -17.86 -4.26 0.77
CA LEU A 31 -16.58 -4.05 0.10
C LEU A 31 -16.09 -2.60 0.31
N PHE A 32 -17.01 -1.64 0.30
CA PHE A 32 -16.72 -0.23 0.63
C PHE A 32 -16.26 -0.04 2.08
N ALA A 33 -16.81 -0.81 3.03
CA ALA A 33 -16.37 -0.76 4.42
C ALA A 33 -14.92 -1.28 4.61
N TYR A 34 -14.45 -2.19 3.74
CA TYR A 34 -13.07 -2.70 3.79
C TYR A 34 -12.06 -1.68 3.24
N ILE A 35 -12.45 -0.91 2.22
CA ILE A 35 -11.65 0.22 1.68
C ILE A 35 -11.55 1.35 2.72
N LEU A 36 -12.58 1.56 3.53
CA LEU A 36 -12.58 2.53 4.64
C LEU A 36 -11.79 2.08 5.89
N LEU A 37 -11.44 0.79 5.99
CA LEU A 37 -10.63 0.23 7.09
C LEU A 37 -9.12 0.11 6.76
N LEU A 38 -8.73 0.40 5.52
CA LEU A 38 -7.33 0.41 5.04
C LEU A 38 -6.66 1.80 4.84
N PRO A 39 -7.03 2.94 5.46
CA PRO A 39 -6.29 4.19 5.21
C PRO A 39 -4.86 4.24 5.81
N GLY A 40 -4.47 3.29 6.66
CA GLY A 40 -3.28 3.44 7.51
C GLY A 40 -1.95 2.92 6.94
N MET A 41 -1.95 2.12 5.87
CA MET A 41 -0.73 1.40 5.42
C MET A 41 0.17 2.17 4.46
N LEU A 42 -0.21 3.38 4.01
CA LEU A 42 0.62 4.19 3.10
C LEU A 42 1.49 5.25 3.81
N LEU A 43 1.53 5.27 5.14
CA LEU A 43 2.52 6.05 5.86
C LEU A 43 3.82 5.25 5.85
N GLY A 44 4.75 5.64 4.97
CA GLY A 44 6.07 5.04 4.87
C GLY A 44 6.69 4.87 6.25
N ALA A 45 7.26 3.69 6.51
CA ALA A 45 7.82 3.36 7.80
C ALA A 45 8.86 4.42 8.21
N GLU A 46 8.61 5.09 9.33
CA GLU A 46 9.59 5.92 10.02
C GLU A 46 10.77 5.02 10.41
N GLU A 47 11.91 5.18 9.72
CA GLU A 47 13.15 4.56 10.18
C GLU A 47 13.62 5.28 11.45
N LYS A 48 13.60 4.57 12.58
CA LYS A 48 14.06 5.10 13.86
C LYS A 48 15.47 5.66 13.72
N GLY A 49 15.63 6.95 14.04
CA GLY A 49 16.93 7.64 14.03
C GLY A 49 17.26 8.39 12.73
N PHE A 50 16.43 8.30 11.69
CA PHE A 50 16.56 9.13 10.48
C PHE A 50 15.41 10.12 10.38
N VAL A 51 15.74 11.39 10.13
CA VAL A 51 14.75 12.44 9.88
C VAL A 51 14.75 12.75 8.38
N PRO A 52 13.59 12.70 7.69
CA PRO A 52 13.53 13.00 6.27
C PRO A 52 13.77 14.50 6.02
N ILE A 53 14.83 14.82 5.25
CA ILE A 53 15.14 16.20 4.84
C ILE A 53 14.48 16.60 3.50
N PHE A 54 13.97 15.62 2.76
CA PHE A 54 13.22 15.80 1.53
C PHE A 54 11.80 15.26 1.73
N ASN A 55 10.81 16.07 1.36
CA ASN A 55 9.40 15.78 1.60
C ASN A 55 8.73 14.95 0.49
N GLY A 56 9.47 14.59 -0.56
CA GLY A 56 8.96 13.81 -1.70
C GLY A 56 8.04 14.58 -2.65
N LYS A 57 7.89 15.89 -2.48
CA LYS A 57 6.88 16.69 -3.20
C LYS A 57 7.47 17.92 -3.87
N ASP A 58 8.32 18.65 -3.16
CA ASP A 58 8.89 19.92 -3.61
C ASP A 58 10.27 20.16 -2.98
N LEU A 59 10.84 21.31 -3.30
CA LEU A 59 12.14 21.76 -2.83
C LEU A 59 12.04 22.69 -1.60
N ASP A 60 10.99 22.57 -0.79
CA ASP A 60 10.88 23.36 0.43
C ASP A 60 12.05 23.11 1.39
N GLY A 61 12.69 24.19 1.82
CA GLY A 61 13.93 24.13 2.59
C GLY A 61 15.20 23.91 1.77
N TRP A 62 15.11 23.84 0.44
CA TRP A 62 16.25 23.75 -0.46
C TRP A 62 16.43 25.04 -1.26
N ASP A 63 17.68 25.44 -1.40
CA ASP A 63 18.12 26.58 -2.18
C ASP A 63 18.91 26.10 -3.39
N GLY A 64 18.57 26.61 -4.56
CA GLY A 64 19.15 26.20 -5.83
C GLY A 64 18.83 27.20 -6.93
N LYS A 65 19.61 27.15 -8.01
CA LYS A 65 19.40 28.05 -9.16
C LYS A 65 18.00 27.81 -9.75
N PRO A 66 17.17 28.86 -9.94
CA PRO A 66 15.82 28.70 -10.44
C PRO A 66 15.77 27.93 -11.77
N GLY A 67 14.87 26.95 -11.84
CA GLY A 67 14.68 26.11 -13.04
C GLY A 67 15.80 25.10 -13.33
N MET A 68 16.79 24.96 -12.44
CA MET A 68 17.88 23.99 -12.61
C MET A 68 17.62 22.67 -11.88
N TRP A 69 16.77 22.69 -10.87
CA TRP A 69 16.34 21.53 -10.09
C TRP A 69 14.82 21.45 -10.08
N GLU A 70 14.30 20.24 -10.03
CA GLU A 70 12.87 19.97 -9.96
C GLU A 70 12.59 18.66 -9.25
N VAL A 71 11.34 18.47 -8.82
CA VAL A 71 10.86 17.20 -8.28
C VAL A 71 10.03 16.49 -9.34
N ARG A 72 10.41 15.26 -9.70
CA ARG A 72 9.66 14.40 -10.64
C ARG A 72 9.45 13.04 -9.99
N ASN A 73 8.22 12.56 -9.98
CA ASN A 73 7.86 11.25 -9.39
C ASN A 73 8.36 11.06 -7.95
N GLY A 74 8.42 12.12 -7.16
CA GLY A 74 8.91 12.07 -5.78
C GLY A 74 10.42 11.96 -5.65
N GLU A 75 11.18 12.30 -6.69
CA GLU A 75 12.64 12.31 -6.71
C GLU A 75 13.15 13.71 -7.07
N ILE A 76 14.35 14.06 -6.61
CA ILE A 76 15.02 15.31 -6.98
C ILE A 76 15.80 15.09 -8.27
N TRP A 77 15.55 15.92 -9.27
CA TRP A 77 16.20 15.86 -10.58
C TRP A 77 16.98 17.14 -10.86
N CYS A 78 18.22 16.99 -11.35
CA CYS A 78 18.93 18.06 -12.04
C CYS A 78 18.41 18.14 -13.48
N THR A 79 17.93 19.31 -13.89
CA THR A 79 17.33 19.50 -15.22
C THR A 79 18.34 19.46 -16.37
N GLY A 80 19.64 19.61 -16.08
CA GLY A 80 20.70 19.71 -17.09
C GLY A 80 20.70 21.02 -17.90
N LYS A 81 19.84 22.00 -17.58
CA LYS A 81 19.70 23.24 -18.36
C LYS A 81 20.77 24.30 -18.06
N SER A 82 21.51 24.14 -16.96
CA SER A 82 22.52 25.12 -16.54
C SER A 82 23.75 25.02 -17.43
N LYS A 83 24.19 26.17 -17.98
CA LYS A 83 25.48 26.30 -18.67
C LYS A 83 26.67 26.45 -17.69
N GLU A 84 26.36 26.65 -16.42
CA GLU A 84 27.32 26.87 -15.34
C GLU A 84 27.17 25.79 -14.27
N LYS A 85 28.18 25.68 -13.39
CA LYS A 85 28.06 24.89 -12.16
C LYS A 85 26.86 25.39 -11.37
N ASN A 86 26.05 24.46 -10.90
CA ASN A 86 24.90 24.76 -10.07
C ASN A 86 24.76 23.69 -8.99
N TRP A 87 24.32 24.11 -7.81
CA TRP A 87 24.19 23.28 -6.62
C TRP A 87 22.75 23.35 -6.11
N LEU A 88 22.36 22.31 -5.39
CA LEU A 88 21.16 22.29 -4.57
C LEU A 88 21.59 22.12 -3.11
N ILE A 89 21.16 23.03 -2.25
CA ILE A 89 21.65 23.16 -0.89
C ILE A 89 20.46 23.14 0.07
N TRP A 90 20.43 22.20 0.99
CA TRP A 90 19.42 22.21 2.05
C TRP A 90 19.77 23.28 3.10
N ARG A 91 18.79 24.10 3.49
CA ARG A 91 18.96 25.32 4.31
C ARG A 91 18.07 25.39 5.54
N LYS A 92 17.21 24.40 5.79
CA LYS A 92 16.30 24.43 6.94
C LYS A 92 17.04 24.43 8.28
N GLU A 93 18.16 23.72 8.38
CA GLU A 93 18.95 23.67 9.60
C GLU A 93 20.45 23.64 9.31
N GLN A 94 21.26 23.87 10.35
CA GLN A 94 22.72 23.70 10.33
C GLN A 94 23.06 22.28 10.81
N PRO A 95 23.53 21.39 9.93
CA PRO A 95 23.91 20.05 10.34
C PRO A 95 25.23 20.08 11.13
N ALA A 96 25.31 19.28 12.20
CA ALA A 96 26.55 19.00 12.94
C ALA A 96 27.16 17.67 12.43
N ASP A 97 27.41 16.70 13.31
CA ASP A 97 27.81 15.35 12.90
C ASP A 97 26.56 14.53 12.55
N PHE A 98 26.50 13.99 11.33
CA PHE A 98 25.35 13.22 10.84
C PHE A 98 25.74 12.08 9.93
N THR A 99 24.83 11.11 9.81
CA THR A 99 24.85 10.10 8.74
C THR A 99 23.78 10.46 7.71
N LEU A 100 24.18 10.67 6.46
CA LEU A 100 23.25 10.87 5.35
C LEU A 100 23.06 9.57 4.58
N ARG A 101 21.80 9.20 4.36
CA ARG A 101 21.41 8.11 3.46
C ARG A 101 20.63 8.69 2.29
N LEU A 102 20.99 8.26 1.08
CA LEU A 102 20.32 8.61 -0.15
C LEU A 102 20.02 7.33 -0.93
N PHE A 103 18.95 7.37 -1.70
CA PHE A 103 18.63 6.37 -2.70
C PHE A 103 18.56 7.06 -4.06
N PHE A 104 19.11 6.41 -5.07
CA PHE A 104 19.03 6.83 -6.47
C PHE A 104 18.79 5.56 -7.32
N PRO A 105 17.92 5.64 -8.34
CA PRO A 105 17.67 4.53 -9.25
C PRO A 105 18.84 4.25 -10.20
#